data_AF-A0A368TF84-F1
#
_entry.id   AF-A0A368TF84-F1
#
_cell.length_a   1.000
_cell.length_b   1.000
_cell.length_c   1.000
_cell.angle_alpha   90.00
_cell.angle_beta   90.00
_cell.angle_gamma   90.00
#
_symmetry.space_group_name_H-M   'P 1'
#
loop_
_entity.id
_entity.type
_entity.pdbx_description
1 polymer ?
#
loop_
_entity_poly.entity_id
_entity_poly.type
_entity_poly.pdbx_seq_one_letter_code
_entity_poly.pdbx_strand_id
1 'polypeptide(L)'
;MQNSVKMKEGQKGDVIFHALPYAIFISCFTILGLFGGFVLGNMLGGTTLGFVLSTFFTFLGFFLTLFIAYRIVKAKYLIRV
;
A
#
# COMPACT_ATOMS: atom_id res chain seq x y z
N MET A 1 -26.97 -27.00 -12.54
CA MET A 1 -26.24 -26.43 -11.37
C MET A 1 -24.78 -26.07 -11.68
N GLN A 2 -24.45 -25.56 -12.89
CA GLN A 2 -23.05 -25.28 -13.28
C GLN A 2 -22.75 -23.78 -13.55
N ASN A 3 -23.78 -22.93 -13.60
CA ASN A 3 -23.63 -21.50 -13.91
C ASN A 3 -23.24 -20.61 -12.72
N SER A 4 -23.35 -21.09 -11.47
CA SER A 4 -23.04 -20.31 -10.27
C SER A 4 -21.54 -20.26 -9.94
N VAL A 5 -20.74 -21.16 -10.52
CA VAL A 5 -19.28 -21.22 -10.30
C VAL A 5 -18.54 -20.25 -11.22
N LYS A 6 -18.98 -20.13 -12.49
CA LYS A 6 -18.38 -19.20 -13.47
C LYS A 6 -18.55 -17.71 -13.11
N MET A 7 -19.62 -17.33 -12.42
CA MET A 7 -19.81 -15.94 -12.01
C MET A 7 -18.87 -15.50 -10.86
N LYS A 8 -18.37 -16.43 -10.04
CA LYS A 8 -17.47 -16.10 -8.92
C LYS A 8 -16.03 -15.84 -9.38
N GLU A 9 -15.57 -16.45 -10.47
CA GLU A 9 -14.22 -16.22 -11.00
C GLU A 9 -14.09 -14.86 -11.68
N GLY A 10 -15.11 -14.44 -12.43
CA GLY A 10 -15.13 -13.10 -13.06
C GLY A 10 -15.11 -11.95 -12.05
N GLN A 11 -15.83 -12.07 -10.93
CA GLN A 11 -15.80 -11.07 -9.86
C GLN A 11 -14.51 -11.07 -9.04
N LYS A 12 -13.88 -12.24 -8.81
CA LYS A 12 -12.60 -12.31 -8.10
C LYS A 12 -11.46 -11.69 -8.90
N GLY A 13 -11.45 -11.89 -10.22
CA GLY A 13 -10.50 -11.22 -11.11
C GLY A 13 -10.61 -9.70 -10.99
N ASP A 14 -11.83 -9.16 -11.08
CA ASP A 14 -12.07 -7.71 -10.97
C ASP A 14 -11.58 -7.13 -9.63
N VAL A 15 -11.80 -7.83 -8.51
CA VAL A 15 -11.33 -7.39 -7.19
C VAL A 15 -9.79 -7.41 -7.10
N ILE A 16 -9.12 -8.41 -7.66
CA ILE A 16 -7.65 -8.48 -7.66
C ILE A 16 -7.07 -7.37 -8.55
N PHE A 17 -7.60 -7.18 -9.77
CA PHE A 17 -7.20 -6.08 -10.65
C PHE A 17 -7.52 -4.71 -10.04
N HIS A 18 -8.57 -4.61 -9.22
CA HIS A 18 -8.89 -3.39 -8.49
C HIS A 18 -7.95 -3.14 -7.32
N ALA A 19 -7.51 -4.19 -6.61
CA ALA A 19 -6.59 -4.10 -5.47
C ALA A 19 -5.13 -3.92 -5.90
N LEU A 20 -4.75 -4.45 -7.07
CA LEU A 20 -3.39 -4.42 -7.61
C LEU A 20 -2.76 -3.03 -7.66
N PRO A 21 -3.41 -1.97 -8.21
CA PRO A 21 -2.81 -0.64 -8.24
C PRO A 21 -2.55 -0.08 -6.85
N TYR A 22 -3.43 -0.34 -5.87
CA TYR A 22 -3.20 0.09 -4.50
C TYR A 22 -2.05 -0.68 -3.86
N ALA A 23 -1.93 -1.99 -4.10
CA ALA A 23 -0.81 -2.79 -3.62
C ALA A 23 0.54 -2.31 -4.18
N ILE A 24 0.58 -1.96 -5.47
CA ILE A 24 1.75 -1.36 -6.12
C ILE A 24 2.06 0.02 -5.52
N PHE A 25 1.02 0.82 -5.24
CA PHE A 25 1.21 2.14 -4.64
C PHE A 25 1.76 2.03 -3.21
N ILE A 26 1.21 1.11 -2.41
CA ILE A 26 1.69 0.81 -1.06
C ILE A 26 3.14 0.35 -1.13
N SER A 27 3.48 -0.61 -1.99
CA SER A 27 4.85 -1.12 -2.09
C SER A 27 5.84 -0.04 -2.50
N CYS A 28 5.52 0.80 -3.50
CA CYS A 28 6.37 1.92 -3.90
C CYS A 28 6.63 2.89 -2.75
N PHE A 29 5.59 3.34 -2.04
CA PHE A 29 5.76 4.26 -0.91
C PHE A 29 6.52 3.62 0.25
N THR A 30 6.31 2.32 0.48
CA THR A 30 7.02 1.57 1.53
C THR A 30 8.51 1.47 1.21
N ILE A 31 8.86 1.19 -0.06
CA ILE A 31 10.26 1.14 -0.54
C ILE A 31 10.90 2.53 -0.48
N LEU A 32 10.19 3.59 -0.88
CA LEU A 32 10.67 4.97 -0.79
C LEU A 32 10.91 5.38 0.67
N GLY A 33 10.04 4.99 1.60
CA GLY A 33 10.25 5.22 3.03
C GLY A 33 11.47 4.47 3.56
N LEU A 34 11.65 3.22 3.12
CA LEU A 34 12.75 2.37 3.56
C LEU A 34 14.11 2.91 3.08
N PHE A 35 14.24 3.19 1.77
CA PHE A 35 15.46 3.77 1.21
C PHE A 35 15.67 5.22 1.64
N GLY A 36 14.62 6.04 1.62
CA GLY A 36 14.70 7.44 2.01
C GLY A 36 15.11 7.63 3.46
N GLY A 37 14.48 6.89 4.39
CA GLY A 37 14.85 6.96 5.80
C GLY A 37 16.24 6.36 6.07
N PHE A 38 16.65 5.34 5.32
CA PHE A 38 18.00 4.77 5.43
C PHE A 38 19.07 5.76 4.97
N VAL A 39 18.92 6.33 3.78
CA VAL A 39 19.86 7.34 3.24
C VAL A 39 19.94 8.55 4.16
N LEU A 40 18.79 9.07 4.59
CA LEU A 40 18.74 10.23 5.47
C LEU A 40 19.39 9.95 6.82
N GLY A 41 19.09 8.82 7.46
CA GLY A 41 19.71 8.50 8.74
C GLY A 41 21.21 8.17 8.63
N ASN A 42 21.67 7.67 7.48
CA ASN A 42 23.11 7.50 7.22
C ASN A 42 23.81 8.84 6.98
N MET A 43 23.14 9.82 6.35
CA MET A 43 23.64 11.20 6.23
C MET A 43 23.76 11.90 7.59
N LEU A 44 22.88 11.56 8.55
CA LEU A 44 22.97 12.04 9.93
C LEU A 44 24.09 11.35 10.75
N GLY A 45 24.91 10.50 10.13
CA GLY A 45 26.18 10.03 10.69
C GLY A 45 26.08 8.77 11.56
N GLY A 46 24.94 8.07 11.56
CA GLY A 46 24.78 6.84 12.33
C GLY A 46 24.08 5.73 11.56
N THR A 47 24.74 4.60 11.37
CA THR A 47 24.13 3.40 10.76
C THR A 47 22.88 2.95 11.53
N THR A 48 22.91 3.04 12.86
CA THR A 48 21.76 2.78 13.73
C THR A 48 20.62 3.77 13.50
N LEU A 49 20.93 5.07 13.34
CA LEU A 49 19.94 6.10 13.01
C LEU A 49 19.33 5.85 11.63
N GLY A 50 20.13 5.41 10.65
CA GLY A 50 19.69 4.92 9.34
C GLY A 50 18.60 3.86 9.45
N PHE A 51 18.83 2.82 10.25
CA PHE A 51 17.83 1.77 10.46
C PHE A 51 16.57 2.25 11.17
N VAL A 52 16.71 3.09 12.21
CA VAL A 52 15.55 3.61 12.96
C VAL A 52 14.70 4.53 12.08
N LEU A 53 15.32 5.47 11.37
CA LEU A 53 14.64 6.38 10.44
C LEU A 53 14.03 5.61 9.27
N SER A 54 14.75 4.68 8.67
CA SER A 54 14.23 3.78 7.63
C SER A 54 12.96 3.09 8.11
N THR A 55 13.02 2.43 9.26
CA THR A 55 11.87 1.73 9.85
C THR A 55 10.69 2.68 10.08
N PHE A 56 10.95 3.85 10.68
CA PHE A 56 9.92 4.85 10.96
C PHE A 56 9.25 5.37 9.67
N PHE A 57 10.04 5.73 8.65
CA PHE A 57 9.55 6.21 7.37
C PHE A 57 8.82 5.12 6.58
N THR A 58 9.26 3.87 6.67
CA THR A 58 8.55 2.70 6.10
C THR A 58 7.17 2.55 6.71
N PHE A 59 7.05 2.53 8.04
CA PHE A 59 5.76 2.45 8.70
C PHE A 59 4.89 3.66 8.38
N LEU A 60 5.47 4.86 8.42
CA LEU A 60 4.75 6.09 8.09
C LEU A 60 4.20 6.03 6.66
N GLY A 61 5.03 5.68 5.68
CA GLY A 61 4.62 5.52 4.27
C GLY A 61 3.52 4.46 4.12
N PHE A 62 3.68 3.30 4.76
CA PHE A 62 2.69 2.23 4.73
C PHE A 62 1.33 2.67 5.29
N PHE A 63 1.30 3.30 6.46
CA PHE A 63 0.05 3.76 7.08
C PHE A 63 -0.59 4.92 6.30
N LEU A 64 0.21 5.86 5.78
CA LEU A 64 -0.32 6.96 4.96
C LEU A 64 -0.98 6.43 3.70
N THR A 65 -0.31 5.50 3.00
CA THR A 65 -0.84 4.93 1.78
C THR A 65 -2.05 4.04 2.04
N LEU A 66 -2.06 3.27 3.14
CA LEU A 66 -3.25 2.52 3.58
C LEU A 66 -4.43 3.45 3.85
N PHE A 67 -4.20 4.58 4.53
CA PHE A 67 -5.25 5.55 4.82
C PHE A 67 -5.82 6.16 3.53
N ILE A 68 -4.95 6.51 2.57
CA ILE A 68 -5.36 7.00 1.26
C ILE A 68 -6.15 5.93 0.51
N ALA A 69 -5.65 4.70 0.45
CA ALA A 69 -6.33 3.59 -0.20
C ALA A 69 -7.72 3.34 0.43
N TYR A 70 -7.80 3.36 1.76
CA TYR A 70 -9.07 3.24 2.48
C TYR A 70 -10.03 4.39 2.15
N ARG A 71 -9.55 5.64 2.09
CA ARG A 71 -10.38 6.81 1.72
C ARG A 71 -10.90 6.69 0.29
N ILE A 72 -10.08 6.26 -0.66
CA ILE A 72 -10.49 6.07 -2.06
C ILE A 72 -11.53 4.96 -2.17
N VAL A 73 -11.27 3.81 -1.54
CA VAL A 73 -12.22 2.68 -1.49
C VAL A 73 -13.52 3.13 -0.83
N LYS A 74 -13.45 3.78 0.34
CA LYS A 74 -14.62 4.30 1.05
C LYS A 74 -15.40 5.28 0.18
N ALA A 75 -14.77 6.26 -0.47
CA ALA A 75 -15.46 7.18 -1.37
C ALA A 75 -16.15 6.43 -2.53
N LYS A 76 -15.45 5.49 -3.16
CA LYS A 76 -15.97 4.75 -4.31
C LYS A 76 -17.18 3.86 -3.99
N TYR A 77 -17.20 3.25 -2.79
CA TYR A 77 -18.31 2.41 -2.35
C TYR A 77 -19.44 3.18 -1.65
N LEU A 78 -19.15 4.31 -1.00
CA LEU A 78 -20.15 5.13 -0.30
C LEU A 78 -20.90 6.08 -1.25
N ILE A 79 -20.31 6.46 -2.40
CA ILE A 79 -21.00 7.21 -3.48
C ILE A 79 -21.97 6.30 -4.28
N ARG A 80 -21.87 4.98 -4.13
CA ARG A 80 -22.71 3.99 -4.85
C ARG A 80 -23.90 3.45 -4.03
N VAL A 81 -24.11 3.95 -2.82
CA VAL A 81 -25.31 3.71 -1.99
C VAL A 81 -26.22 4.92 -2.11
#